data_AF-A0A5J4PEE9-F1
#
_entry.id   AF-A0A5J4PEE9-F1
#
_cell.length_a   1.000
_cell.length_b   1.000
_cell.length_c   1.000
_cell.angle_alpha   90.00
_cell.angle_beta   90.00
_cell.angle_gamma   90.00
#
_symmetry.space_group_name_H-M   'P 1'
#
loop_
_entity.id
_entity.type
_entity.pdbx_description
1 polymer ?
#
loop_
_entity_poly.entity_id
_entity_poly.type
_entity_poly.pdbx_seq_one_letter_code
_entity_poly.pdbx_strand_id
1 'polypeptide(L)'
;SKNAPKGFFLMVEGGKIDWACHSNDAATFFNEVVDMDNAIKVAYEFYKKYPKETLIIVTADHETGGIHLGTGKSALNLKAFQHQKCSQDVLSNHIKDLRKSKPQVSWEDIRTLLSETMGFWKELPLTWSQEKKLHDTYEESFSETSNARMEKSLYSENEPLAAKAREVINEIAMVGWGSGGHSAGYVPVFAIGADAQLFMGKMDNTDIPKRIAKAGGY
;
A
#
# COMPACT_ATOMS: atom_id res chain seq x y z
N SER A 1 -11.54 17.27 -28.87
CA SER A 1 -11.18 17.78 -30.22
C SER A 1 -11.55 19.26 -30.30
N LYS A 2 -11.02 20.00 -31.28
CA LYS A 2 -11.03 21.47 -31.33
C LYS A 2 -12.37 22.16 -31.63
N ASN A 3 -13.54 21.48 -31.65
CA ASN A 3 -14.83 22.12 -31.95
C ASN A 3 -16.06 21.38 -31.36
N ALA A 4 -16.13 21.15 -30.04
CA ALA A 4 -17.38 20.70 -29.43
C ALA A 4 -17.60 21.31 -28.03
N PRO A 5 -18.79 21.87 -27.71
CA PRO A 5 -19.18 22.26 -26.36
C PRO A 5 -19.59 21.01 -25.56
N LYS A 6 -18.71 20.01 -25.55
CA LYS A 6 -18.97 18.67 -25.00
C LYS A 6 -18.06 18.48 -23.80
N GLY A 7 -18.61 17.98 -22.70
CA GLY A 7 -17.88 17.66 -21.48
C GLY A 7 -16.70 16.71 -21.71
N PHE A 8 -16.04 16.28 -20.64
CA PHE A 8 -14.83 15.47 -20.72
C PHE A 8 -15.01 14.10 -20.07
N PHE A 9 -14.14 13.17 -20.45
CA PHE A 9 -13.88 11.93 -19.72
C PHE A 9 -12.45 12.01 -19.18
N LEU A 10 -12.27 11.65 -17.92
CA LEU A 10 -10.98 11.61 -17.24
C LEU A 10 -10.87 10.32 -16.43
N MET A 11 -9.74 9.64 -16.56
CA MET A 11 -9.38 8.50 -15.72
C MET A 11 -8.16 8.88 -14.89
N VAL A 12 -8.22 8.60 -13.59
CA VAL A 12 -7.14 8.85 -12.62
C VAL A 12 -6.91 7.55 -11.86
N GLU A 13 -5.64 7.17 -11.71
CA GLU A 13 -5.24 5.89 -11.12
C GLU A 13 -4.31 6.12 -9.92
N GLY A 14 -4.68 5.56 -8.76
CA GLY A 14 -3.83 5.43 -7.58
C GLY A 14 -3.02 4.14 -7.61
N GLY A 15 -2.17 3.97 -8.64
CA GLY A 15 -1.60 2.66 -8.99
C GLY A 15 -0.63 2.05 -7.97
N LYS A 16 -0.09 2.84 -7.04
CA LYS A 16 0.86 2.35 -6.03
C LYS A 16 0.21 1.65 -4.84
N ILE A 17 -1.12 1.74 -4.69
CA ILE A 17 -1.87 0.92 -3.73
C ILE A 17 -1.57 -0.57 -3.99
N ASP A 18 -1.59 -0.98 -5.25
CA ASP A 18 -1.27 -2.34 -5.68
C ASP A 18 0.18 -2.74 -5.33
N TRP A 19 1.13 -1.85 -5.58
CA TRP A 19 2.56 -2.12 -5.32
C TRP A 19 2.85 -2.32 -3.84
N ALA A 20 2.24 -1.49 -2.99
CA ALA A 20 2.33 -1.60 -1.55
C ALA A 20 1.75 -2.93 -1.05
N CYS A 21 0.59 -3.33 -1.60
CA CYS A 21 -0.03 -4.62 -1.29
C CYS A 21 0.82 -5.82 -1.75
N HIS A 22 1.42 -5.79 -2.93
CA HIS A 22 2.34 -6.84 -3.38
C HIS A 22 3.54 -7.04 -2.46
N SER A 23 3.96 -5.97 -1.79
CA SER A 23 5.04 -5.99 -0.79
C SER A 23 4.52 -6.23 0.64
N ASN A 24 3.21 -6.38 0.84
CA ASN A 24 2.54 -6.45 2.14
C ASN A 24 2.86 -5.25 3.06
N ASP A 25 3.20 -4.09 2.49
CA ASP A 25 3.57 -2.89 3.23
C ASP A 25 2.31 -2.11 3.62
N ALA A 26 1.73 -2.45 4.78
CA ALA A 26 0.45 -1.89 5.20
C ALA A 26 0.52 -0.39 5.47
N ALA A 27 1.62 0.11 6.03
CA ALA A 27 1.79 1.55 6.27
C ALA A 27 1.84 2.33 4.95
N THR A 28 2.59 1.84 3.96
CA THR A 28 2.60 2.46 2.62
C THR A 28 1.24 2.32 1.95
N PHE A 29 0.58 1.17 2.02
CA PHE A 29 -0.78 0.97 1.51
C PHE A 29 -1.77 2.03 2.05
N PHE A 30 -1.78 2.24 3.37
CA PHE A 30 -2.68 3.24 3.97
C PHE A 30 -2.37 4.67 3.50
N ASN A 31 -1.09 5.02 3.32
CA ASN A 31 -0.72 6.33 2.78
C ASN A 31 -1.10 6.49 1.31
N GLU A 32 -0.93 5.47 0.46
CA GLU A 32 -1.34 5.51 -0.95
C GLU A 32 -2.87 5.59 -1.09
N VAL A 33 -3.64 4.99 -0.18
CA VAL A 33 -5.10 5.17 -0.10
C VAL A 33 -5.45 6.62 0.28
N VAL A 34 -4.71 7.25 1.19
CA VAL A 34 -4.88 8.68 1.52
C VAL A 34 -4.55 9.57 0.32
N ASP A 35 -3.52 9.23 -0.46
CA ASP A 35 -3.18 9.97 -1.69
C ASP A 35 -4.27 9.84 -2.76
N MET A 36 -4.87 8.66 -2.91
CA MET A 36 -6.04 8.46 -3.76
C MET A 36 -7.26 9.25 -3.26
N ASP A 37 -7.52 9.27 -1.95
CA ASP A 37 -8.59 10.09 -1.34
C ASP A 37 -8.38 11.59 -1.61
N ASN A 38 -7.13 12.07 -1.54
CA ASN A 38 -6.80 13.45 -1.88
C ASN A 38 -7.09 13.75 -3.36
N ALA A 39 -6.85 12.82 -4.29
CA ALA A 39 -7.23 12.97 -5.70
C ALA A 39 -8.75 12.96 -5.89
N ILE A 40 -9.46 12.05 -5.21
CA ILE A 40 -10.94 11.98 -5.21
C ILE A 40 -11.52 13.29 -4.68
N LYS A 41 -10.94 13.88 -3.63
CA LYS A 41 -11.36 15.16 -3.08
C LYS A 41 -11.32 16.28 -4.12
N VAL A 42 -10.31 16.33 -4.98
CA VAL A 42 -10.25 17.31 -6.09
C VAL A 42 -11.41 17.11 -7.06
N ALA A 43 -11.69 15.87 -7.47
CA ALA A 43 -12.82 15.55 -8.33
C ALA A 43 -14.16 15.91 -7.63
N TYR A 44 -14.30 15.62 -6.34
CA TYR A 44 -15.49 15.90 -5.56
C TYR A 44 -15.77 17.41 -5.42
N GLU A 45 -14.73 18.23 -5.24
CA GLU A 45 -14.89 19.69 -5.24
C GLU A 45 -15.28 20.25 -6.62
N PHE A 46 -14.88 19.58 -7.71
CA PHE A 46 -15.41 19.89 -9.05
C PHE A 46 -16.89 19.49 -9.17
N TYR A 47 -17.25 18.27 -8.74
CA TYR A 47 -18.64 17.81 -8.71
C TYR A 47 -19.57 18.76 -7.95
N LYS A 48 -19.14 19.30 -6.80
CA LYS A 48 -19.93 20.26 -6.02
C LYS A 48 -20.30 21.53 -6.79
N LYS A 49 -19.51 21.92 -7.79
CA LYS A 49 -19.79 23.08 -8.66
C LYS A 49 -20.76 22.71 -9.80
N TYR A 50 -20.72 21.47 -10.26
CA TYR A 50 -21.49 20.98 -11.42
C TYR A 50 -22.19 19.64 -11.14
N PRO A 51 -23.04 19.54 -10.09
CA PRO A 51 -23.51 18.24 -9.58
C PRO A 51 -24.51 17.53 -10.50
N LYS A 52 -25.15 18.26 -11.42
CA LYS A 52 -26.09 17.72 -12.41
C LYS A 52 -25.43 17.30 -13.72
N GLU A 53 -24.16 17.66 -13.92
CA GLU A 53 -23.41 17.49 -15.17
C GLU A 53 -22.16 16.62 -14.99
N THR A 54 -21.88 16.22 -13.75
CA THR A 54 -20.68 15.45 -13.38
C THR A 54 -21.10 14.10 -12.82
N LEU A 55 -20.50 13.04 -13.35
CA LEU A 55 -20.52 11.69 -12.79
C LEU A 55 -19.12 11.34 -12.31
N ILE A 56 -18.98 11.00 -11.04
CA ILE A 56 -17.75 10.43 -10.49
C ILE A 56 -18.01 8.97 -10.20
N ILE A 57 -17.11 8.11 -10.65
CA ILE A 57 -17.08 6.68 -10.33
C ILE A 57 -15.71 6.38 -9.73
N VAL A 58 -15.69 5.71 -8.58
CA VAL A 58 -14.48 5.23 -7.92
C VAL A 58 -14.61 3.71 -7.76
N THR A 59 -13.63 2.97 -8.25
CA THR A 59 -13.57 1.52 -8.11
C THR A 59 -12.12 1.07 -8.13
N ALA A 60 -11.89 -0.24 -7.99
CA ALA A 60 -10.61 -0.88 -8.19
C ALA A 60 -10.71 -1.86 -9.36
N ASP A 61 -9.57 -2.20 -9.94
CA ASP A 61 -9.41 -3.23 -10.96
C ASP A 61 -9.39 -4.64 -10.35
N HIS A 62 -8.75 -4.81 -9.20
CA HIS A 62 -8.76 -6.03 -8.38
C HIS A 62 -8.38 -5.75 -6.91
N GLU A 63 -8.46 -6.79 -6.07
CA GLU A 63 -7.84 -6.79 -4.73
C GLU A 63 -6.43 -7.39 -4.82
N THR A 64 -5.53 -6.91 -3.97
CA THR A 64 -4.15 -7.41 -3.89
C THR A 64 -3.73 -7.68 -2.45
N GLY A 65 -3.13 -8.85 -2.23
CA GLY A 65 -2.50 -9.25 -0.98
C GLY A 65 -3.43 -9.98 0.01
N GLY A 66 -4.74 -9.85 -0.11
CA GLY A 66 -5.69 -10.40 0.85
C GLY A 66 -5.50 -9.77 2.24
N ILE A 67 -5.41 -8.44 2.29
CA ILE A 67 -5.18 -7.70 3.54
C ILE A 67 -6.34 -7.93 4.52
N HIS A 68 -6.03 -8.16 5.79
CA HIS A 68 -7.04 -8.26 6.84
C HIS A 68 -6.62 -7.53 8.11
N LEU A 69 -7.59 -6.87 8.74
CA LEU A 69 -7.41 -6.15 10.00
C LEU A 69 -7.79 -7.07 11.17
N GLY A 70 -6.84 -7.32 12.05
CA GLY A 70 -6.99 -8.20 13.20
C GLY A 70 -6.35 -9.56 12.95
N THR A 71 -5.68 -10.06 13.99
CA THR A 71 -4.90 -11.32 13.99
C THR A 71 -5.39 -12.30 15.06
N GLY A 72 -6.70 -12.28 15.35
CA GLY A 72 -7.35 -13.18 16.31
C GLY A 72 -7.76 -12.54 17.65
N LYS A 73 -7.23 -11.35 17.96
CA LYS A 73 -7.74 -10.50 19.05
C LYS A 73 -8.70 -9.46 18.48
N SER A 74 -9.74 -9.10 19.23
CA SER A 74 -10.65 -7.98 18.92
C SER A 74 -10.00 -6.63 19.22
N ALA A 75 -8.80 -6.39 18.67
CA ALA A 75 -8.03 -5.17 18.85
C ALA A 75 -7.22 -4.87 17.58
N LEU A 76 -6.87 -3.60 17.40
CA LEU A 76 -5.98 -3.10 16.35
C LEU A 76 -5.03 -2.08 16.94
N ASN A 77 -3.88 -1.88 16.30
CA ASN A 77 -2.91 -0.87 16.69
C ASN A 77 -2.39 -0.10 15.46
N LEU A 78 -3.30 0.39 14.62
CA LEU A 78 -2.96 1.06 13.36
C LEU A 78 -2.12 2.34 13.55
N LYS A 79 -2.13 2.95 14.74
CA LYS A 79 -1.27 4.10 15.06
C LYS A 79 0.22 3.75 14.96
N ALA A 80 0.59 2.48 15.08
CA ALA A 80 1.97 2.04 14.90
C ALA A 80 2.54 2.46 13.54
N PHE A 81 1.71 2.47 12.48
CA PHE A 81 2.15 2.86 11.14
C PHE A 81 2.59 4.32 11.02
N GLN A 82 2.25 5.20 11.98
CA GLN A 82 2.76 6.58 12.01
C GLN A 82 4.27 6.65 12.23
N HIS A 83 4.88 5.57 12.71
CA HIS A 83 6.30 5.48 12.99
C HIS A 83 7.12 4.92 11.82
N GLN A 84 6.48 4.33 10.80
CA GLN A 84 7.15 3.99 9.55
C GLN A 84 7.35 5.26 8.72
N LYS A 85 8.59 5.73 8.63
CA LYS A 85 8.98 6.97 7.95
C LYS A 85 9.30 6.80 6.48
N CYS A 86 9.45 5.56 6.01
CA CYS A 86 9.70 5.24 4.61
C CYS A 86 9.07 3.88 4.23
N SER A 87 8.85 3.66 2.94
CA SER A 87 8.38 2.35 2.45
C SER A 87 9.47 1.29 2.58
N GLN A 88 9.08 0.01 2.50
CA GLN A 88 10.02 -1.11 2.45
C GLN A 88 11.10 -0.92 1.37
N ASP A 89 10.72 -0.46 0.17
CA ASP A 89 11.67 -0.25 -0.93
C ASP A 89 12.72 0.82 -0.59
N VAL A 90 12.31 1.90 0.08
CA VAL A 90 13.23 2.97 0.52
C VAL A 90 14.11 2.48 1.67
N LEU A 91 13.56 1.73 2.63
CA LEU A 91 14.35 1.10 3.69
C LEU A 91 15.38 0.11 3.12
N SER A 92 15.01 -0.68 2.12
CA SER A 92 15.94 -1.55 1.38
C SER A 92 17.10 -0.76 0.80
N ASN A 93 16.84 0.42 0.23
CA ASN A 93 17.90 1.28 -0.30
C ASN A 93 18.80 1.82 0.82
N HIS A 94 18.25 2.26 1.94
CA HIS A 94 19.05 2.68 3.10
C HIS A 94 19.97 1.56 3.60
N ILE A 95 19.48 0.33 3.67
CA ILE A 95 20.28 -0.83 4.09
C ILE A 95 21.39 -1.13 3.05
N LYS A 96 21.06 -1.10 1.75
CA LYS A 96 22.04 -1.27 0.67
C LYS A 96 23.15 -0.22 0.72
N ASP A 97 22.80 1.02 1.00
CA ASP A 97 23.78 2.11 1.09
C ASP A 97 24.62 2.00 2.36
N LEU A 98 24.04 1.56 3.48
CA LEU A 98 24.78 1.26 4.70
C LEU A 98 25.83 0.17 4.46
N ARG A 99 25.48 -0.92 3.77
CA ARG A 99 26.43 -1.98 3.36
C ARG A 99 27.59 -1.45 2.52
N LYS A 100 27.36 -0.47 1.65
CA LYS A 100 28.42 0.13 0.81
C LYS A 100 29.32 1.08 1.60
N SER A 101 28.77 1.72 2.63
CA SER A 101 29.47 2.77 3.39
C SER A 101 30.54 2.26 4.34
N LYS A 102 30.49 0.99 4.76
CA LYS A 102 31.49 0.40 5.65
C LYS A 102 31.71 -1.10 5.39
N PRO A 103 32.93 -1.63 5.63
CA PRO A 103 33.26 -3.03 5.38
C PRO A 103 32.42 -4.03 6.17
N GLN A 104 32.04 -3.68 7.40
CA GLN A 104 31.22 -4.51 8.28
C GLN A 104 30.16 -3.64 8.96
N VAL A 105 28.90 -3.91 8.66
CA VAL A 105 27.75 -3.27 9.31
C VAL A 105 27.43 -4.05 10.57
N SER A 106 27.45 -3.39 11.73
CA SER A 106 27.14 -4.01 13.03
C SER A 106 25.63 -4.07 13.27
N TRP A 107 25.20 -4.93 14.20
CA TRP A 107 23.81 -4.95 14.64
C TRP A 107 23.35 -3.60 15.19
N GLU A 108 24.24 -2.88 15.90
CA GLU A 108 23.90 -1.55 16.46
C GLU A 108 23.66 -0.50 15.37
N ASP A 109 24.35 -0.59 14.24
CA ASP A 109 24.08 0.26 13.07
C ASP A 109 22.68 0.02 12.51
N ILE A 110 22.28 -1.26 12.44
CA ILE A 110 20.94 -1.65 12.02
C ILE A 110 19.89 -1.19 13.02
N ARG A 111 20.13 -1.35 14.33
CA ARG A 111 19.21 -0.86 15.36
C ARG A 111 19.01 0.64 15.27
N THR A 112 20.09 1.39 15.03
CA THR A 112 20.01 2.84 14.83
C THR A 112 19.12 3.16 13.63
N LEU A 113 19.40 2.56 12.47
CA LEU A 113 18.61 2.76 11.25
C LEU A 113 17.13 2.41 11.45
N LEU A 114 16.83 1.26 12.04
CA LEU A 114 15.46 0.79 12.27
C LEU A 114 14.73 1.63 13.33
N SER A 115 15.45 2.14 14.34
CA SER A 115 14.88 3.08 15.30
C SER A 115 14.47 4.39 14.63
N GLU A 116 15.28 4.91 13.69
CA GLU A 116 15.02 6.17 13.00
C GLU A 116 13.92 6.03 11.94
N THR A 117 13.92 4.92 11.19
CA THR A 117 13.03 4.71 10.05
C THR A 117 11.71 4.03 10.40
N MET A 118 11.70 3.19 11.43
CA MET A 118 10.52 2.39 11.82
C MET A 118 10.02 2.73 13.24
N GLY A 119 10.77 3.51 14.01
CA GLY A 119 10.43 3.86 15.39
C GLY A 119 10.60 2.72 16.40
N PHE A 120 11.25 1.62 16.01
CA PHE A 120 11.44 0.46 16.89
C PHE A 120 12.20 0.79 18.17
N TRP A 121 11.96 -0.02 19.21
CA TRP A 121 12.44 0.11 20.59
C TRP A 121 11.92 1.33 21.35
N LYS A 122 12.10 2.55 20.81
CA LYS A 122 11.74 3.80 21.50
C LYS A 122 10.25 4.12 21.41
N GLU A 123 9.73 4.24 20.20
CA GLU A 123 8.33 4.60 19.96
C GLU A 123 7.45 3.35 19.89
N LEU A 124 8.00 2.27 19.34
CA LEU A 124 7.39 0.96 19.23
C LEU A 124 8.23 -0.07 19.99
N PRO A 125 7.90 -0.34 21.26
CA PRO A 125 8.56 -1.40 22.02
C PRO A 125 8.38 -2.75 21.33
N LEU A 126 9.49 -3.46 21.12
CA LEU A 126 9.48 -4.78 20.51
C LEU A 126 9.37 -5.86 21.59
N THR A 127 8.61 -6.91 21.30
CA THR A 127 8.72 -8.15 22.07
C THR A 127 10.04 -8.85 21.73
N TRP A 128 10.51 -9.71 22.64
CA TRP A 128 11.71 -10.51 22.40
C TRP A 128 11.62 -11.31 21.08
N SER A 129 10.44 -11.87 20.76
CA SER A 129 10.26 -12.63 19.53
C SER A 129 10.40 -11.76 18.28
N GLN A 130 9.93 -10.52 18.31
CA GLN A 130 10.03 -9.58 17.19
C GLN A 130 11.47 -9.10 17.01
N GLU A 131 12.16 -8.79 18.09
CA GLU A 131 13.58 -8.41 18.04
C GLU A 131 14.44 -9.57 17.56
N LYS A 132 14.18 -10.80 18.04
CA LYS A 132 14.87 -12.00 17.58
C LYS A 132 14.71 -12.21 16.06
N LYS A 133 13.49 -12.04 15.52
CA LYS A 133 13.25 -12.12 14.07
C LYS A 133 14.15 -11.19 13.27
N LEU A 134 14.29 -9.93 13.72
CA LEU A 134 15.14 -8.94 13.05
C LEU A 134 16.62 -9.32 13.18
N HIS A 135 17.05 -9.71 14.38
CA HIS A 135 18.43 -10.09 14.65
C HIS A 135 18.86 -11.33 13.86
N ASP A 136 18.05 -12.40 13.85
CA ASP A 136 18.32 -13.61 13.07
C ASP A 136 18.44 -13.26 11.58
N THR A 137 17.53 -12.41 11.07
CA THR A 137 17.57 -11.96 9.67
C THR A 137 18.84 -11.14 9.37
N TYR A 138 19.30 -10.33 10.33
CA TYR A 138 20.57 -9.62 10.21
C TYR A 138 21.76 -10.61 10.15
N GLU A 139 21.88 -11.53 11.10
CA GLU A 139 22.97 -12.52 11.13
C GLU A 139 23.03 -13.33 9.83
N GLU A 140 21.88 -13.78 9.34
CA GLU A 140 21.78 -14.50 8.07
C GLU A 140 22.18 -13.61 6.89
N SER A 141 21.65 -12.38 6.81
CA SER A 141 21.82 -11.51 5.65
C SER A 141 23.17 -10.78 5.58
N PHE A 142 23.89 -10.69 6.69
CA PHE A 142 25.17 -9.99 6.79
C PHE A 142 26.36 -10.94 7.01
N SER A 143 26.14 -12.25 7.14
CA SER A 143 27.24 -13.21 7.21
C SER A 143 28.02 -13.31 5.89
N GLU A 144 29.34 -13.49 6.00
CA GLU A 144 30.28 -13.57 4.86
C GLU A 144 30.01 -14.77 3.93
N THR A 145 29.29 -15.78 4.43
CA THR A 145 28.92 -16.99 3.68
C THR A 145 27.49 -16.94 3.12
N SER A 146 26.76 -15.85 3.35
CA SER A 146 25.37 -15.78 2.91
C SER A 146 25.25 -15.59 1.40
N ASN A 147 24.40 -16.41 0.80
CA ASN A 147 23.76 -16.11 -0.49
C ASN A 147 22.39 -15.48 -0.19
N ALA A 148 22.34 -14.45 0.66
CA ALA A 148 21.08 -13.86 1.11
C ALA A 148 20.20 -13.53 -0.10
N ARG A 149 19.09 -14.28 -0.24
CA ARG A 149 18.17 -14.13 -1.37
C ARG A 149 17.31 -12.92 -1.09
N MET A 150 17.37 -11.93 -1.97
CA MET A 150 16.46 -10.79 -1.95
C MET A 150 15.01 -11.28 -1.92
N GLU A 151 14.18 -10.66 -1.08
CA GLU A 151 12.74 -10.94 -1.09
C GLU A 151 12.13 -10.29 -2.33
N LYS A 152 11.50 -11.09 -3.18
CA LYS A 152 10.90 -10.61 -4.43
C LYS A 152 9.41 -10.37 -4.25
N SER A 153 8.95 -9.18 -4.62
CA SER A 153 7.55 -8.90 -4.94
C SER A 153 7.37 -8.93 -6.47
N LEU A 154 6.15 -8.67 -6.96
CA LEU A 154 5.92 -8.51 -8.41
C LEU A 154 6.70 -7.31 -9.00
N TYR A 155 6.95 -6.28 -8.20
CA TYR A 155 7.50 -5.00 -8.68
C TYR A 155 8.90 -4.66 -8.16
N SER A 156 9.41 -5.38 -7.14
CA SER A 156 10.68 -5.04 -6.51
C SER A 156 11.42 -6.24 -5.90
N GLU A 157 12.75 -6.11 -5.79
CA GLU A 157 13.61 -7.02 -5.04
C GLU A 157 14.19 -6.30 -3.82
N ASN A 158 13.80 -6.76 -2.63
CA ASN A 158 13.99 -6.08 -1.36
C ASN A 158 15.00 -6.77 -0.45
N GLU A 159 15.68 -5.95 0.37
CA GLU A 159 16.59 -6.46 1.38
C GLU A 159 15.79 -7.30 2.39
N PRO A 160 16.24 -8.52 2.75
CA PRO A 160 15.51 -9.39 3.67
C PRO A 160 15.18 -8.71 5.00
N LEU A 161 16.10 -7.88 5.50
CA LEU A 161 15.93 -7.15 6.75
C LEU A 161 14.88 -6.02 6.65
N ALA A 162 14.77 -5.35 5.51
CA ALA A 162 13.70 -4.36 5.28
C ALA A 162 12.34 -5.05 5.25
N ALA A 163 12.24 -6.19 4.58
CA ALA A 163 11.04 -7.00 4.56
C ALA A 163 10.67 -7.53 5.96
N LYS A 164 11.66 -7.96 6.75
CA LYS A 164 11.41 -8.37 8.13
C LYS A 164 10.95 -7.22 9.03
N ALA A 165 11.52 -6.03 8.86
CA ALA A 165 11.07 -4.83 9.57
C ALA A 165 9.60 -4.50 9.24
N ARG A 166 9.22 -4.56 7.96
CA ARG A 166 7.82 -4.42 7.52
C ARG A 166 6.90 -5.50 8.12
N GLU A 167 7.35 -6.76 8.19
CA GLU A 167 6.58 -7.82 8.85
C GLU A 167 6.35 -7.51 10.33
N VAL A 168 7.40 -7.09 11.05
CA VAL A 168 7.31 -6.76 12.48
C VAL A 168 6.33 -5.61 12.73
N ILE A 169 6.36 -4.53 11.94
CA ILE A 169 5.41 -3.43 12.17
C ILE A 169 3.97 -3.81 11.82
N ASN A 170 3.75 -4.68 10.83
CA ASN A 170 2.42 -5.26 10.57
C ASN A 170 1.91 -6.07 11.77
N GLU A 171 2.77 -6.88 12.40
CA GLU A 171 2.41 -7.63 13.61
C GLU A 171 2.05 -6.69 14.77
N ILE A 172 2.85 -5.64 14.99
CA ILE A 172 2.58 -4.63 16.01
C ILE A 172 1.24 -3.95 15.75
N ALA A 173 0.92 -3.65 14.49
CA ALA A 173 -0.32 -3.02 14.08
C ALA A 173 -1.53 -3.98 14.04
N MET A 174 -1.27 -5.29 14.12
CA MET A 174 -2.26 -6.36 14.04
C MET A 174 -2.92 -6.44 12.66
N VAL A 175 -2.13 -6.27 11.60
CA VAL A 175 -2.53 -6.41 10.20
C VAL A 175 -1.87 -7.65 9.62
N GLY A 176 -2.66 -8.46 8.91
CA GLY A 176 -2.16 -9.64 8.21
C GLY A 176 -2.52 -9.65 6.73
N TRP A 177 -1.96 -10.63 6.04
CA TRP A 177 -2.00 -10.76 4.58
C TRP A 177 -2.16 -12.23 4.21
N GLY A 178 -2.96 -12.51 3.18
CA GLY A 178 -3.18 -13.86 2.66
C GLY A 178 -2.14 -14.28 1.62
N SER A 179 -1.59 -13.35 0.85
CA SER A 179 -0.57 -13.62 -0.18
C SER A 179 0.22 -12.34 -0.52
N GLY A 180 1.16 -12.41 -1.47
CA GLY A 180 1.76 -11.25 -2.12
C GLY A 180 1.30 -11.06 -3.56
N GLY A 181 0.15 -11.63 -3.95
CA GLY A 181 -0.42 -11.56 -5.28
C GLY A 181 -1.85 -11.03 -5.28
N HIS A 182 -2.49 -10.97 -6.44
CA HIS A 182 -3.90 -10.57 -6.53
C HIS A 182 -4.83 -11.60 -5.89
N SER A 183 -6.00 -11.16 -5.45
CA SER A 183 -7.09 -12.04 -5.05
C SER A 183 -8.38 -11.73 -5.81
N ALA A 184 -9.30 -12.70 -5.81
CA ALA A 184 -10.61 -12.58 -6.45
C ALA A 184 -11.65 -11.89 -5.54
N GLY A 185 -11.20 -11.04 -4.60
CA GLY A 185 -12.08 -10.25 -3.75
C GLY A 185 -12.99 -9.33 -4.56
N TYR A 186 -14.24 -9.15 -4.12
CA TYR A 186 -15.11 -8.16 -4.73
C TYR A 186 -14.59 -6.76 -4.46
N VAL A 187 -14.43 -5.98 -5.52
CA VAL A 187 -14.08 -4.56 -5.43
C VAL A 187 -15.35 -3.71 -5.34
N PRO A 188 -15.37 -2.66 -4.50
CA PRO A 188 -16.50 -1.76 -4.44
C PRO A 188 -16.57 -0.86 -5.68
N VAL A 189 -17.78 -0.49 -6.06
CA VAL A 189 -18.04 0.59 -7.02
C VAL A 189 -18.81 1.67 -6.28
N PHE A 190 -18.19 2.85 -6.14
CA PHE A 190 -18.83 4.05 -5.62
C PHE A 190 -19.15 4.97 -6.79
N ALA A 191 -20.36 5.54 -6.81
CA ALA A 191 -20.74 6.50 -7.83
C ALA A 191 -21.54 7.65 -7.22
N ILE A 192 -21.32 8.87 -7.73
CA ILE A 192 -22.08 10.06 -7.35
C ILE A 192 -22.30 10.99 -8.55
N GLY A 193 -23.46 11.66 -8.56
CA GLY A 193 -23.81 12.66 -9.55
C GLY A 193 -24.69 12.15 -10.67
N ALA A 194 -24.52 12.70 -11.86
CA ALA A 194 -25.37 12.43 -13.01
C ALA A 194 -25.41 10.92 -13.32
N ASP A 195 -26.59 10.33 -13.32
CA ASP A 195 -26.80 8.90 -13.60
C ASP A 195 -26.06 7.90 -12.69
N ALA A 196 -25.65 8.32 -11.49
CA ALA A 196 -24.99 7.44 -10.52
C ALA A 196 -25.82 6.18 -10.15
N GLN A 197 -27.15 6.26 -10.25
CA GLN A 197 -28.05 5.12 -10.05
C GLN A 197 -27.78 3.95 -11.02
N LEU A 198 -27.13 4.22 -12.16
CA LEU A 198 -26.71 3.16 -13.10
C LEU A 198 -25.67 2.23 -12.49
N PHE A 199 -24.97 2.62 -11.42
CA PHE A 199 -23.88 1.84 -10.80
C PHE A 199 -24.29 1.16 -9.48
N MET A 200 -25.59 1.07 -9.20
CA MET A 200 -26.08 0.32 -8.04
C MET A 200 -26.12 -1.18 -8.31
N GLY A 201 -25.89 -1.95 -7.23
CA GLY A 201 -25.99 -3.41 -7.24
C GLY A 201 -24.71 -4.11 -7.71
N LYS A 202 -24.81 -5.43 -7.81
CA LYS A 202 -23.72 -6.28 -8.30
C LYS A 202 -23.62 -6.18 -9.81
N MET A 203 -22.41 -6.06 -10.34
CA MET A 203 -22.12 -6.06 -11.77
C MET A 203 -20.78 -6.71 -12.06
N ASP A 204 -20.59 -7.11 -13.30
CA ASP A 204 -19.28 -7.48 -13.81
C ASP A 204 -18.49 -6.23 -14.20
N ASN A 205 -17.16 -6.27 -14.16
CA ASN A 205 -16.34 -5.11 -14.53
C ASN A 205 -16.56 -4.69 -16.00
N THR A 206 -16.97 -5.62 -16.89
CA THR A 206 -17.32 -5.31 -18.28
C THR A 206 -18.59 -4.48 -18.43
N ASP A 207 -19.43 -4.41 -17.39
CA ASP A 207 -20.63 -3.57 -17.40
C ASP A 207 -20.32 -2.10 -17.08
N ILE A 208 -19.24 -1.83 -16.35
CA ILE A 208 -18.82 -0.48 -15.98
C ILE A 208 -18.61 0.42 -17.21
N PRO A 209 -17.79 0.07 -18.22
CA PRO A 209 -17.61 0.91 -19.41
C PRO A 209 -18.90 1.07 -20.21
N LYS A 210 -19.77 0.05 -20.25
CA LYS A 210 -21.09 0.15 -20.92
C LYS A 210 -22.01 1.15 -20.22
N ARG A 211 -22.02 1.14 -18.88
CA ARG A 211 -22.79 2.08 -18.06
C ARG A 211 -22.24 3.50 -18.15
N ILE A 212 -20.92 3.67 -18.23
CA ILE A 212 -20.28 4.96 -18.51
C ILE A 212 -20.70 5.50 -19.88
N ALA A 213 -20.64 4.66 -20.92
CA ALA A 213 -21.06 5.05 -22.27
C ALA A 213 -22.54 5.50 -22.27
N LYS A 214 -23.41 4.72 -21.63
CA LYS A 214 -24.84 5.05 -21.47
C LYS A 214 -25.05 6.39 -20.76
N ALA A 215 -24.36 6.65 -19.64
CA ALA A 215 -24.43 7.92 -18.92
C ALA A 215 -23.93 9.10 -19.77
N GLY A 216 -22.92 8.85 -20.62
CA GLY A 216 -22.40 9.82 -21.57
C GLY A 216 -23.26 10.03 -22.83
N GLY A 217 -24.35 9.28 -22.99
CA GLY A 217 -25.25 9.35 -24.15
C GLY A 217 -24.72 8.67 -25.42
N TYR A 218 -23.88 7.63 -25.28
CA TYR A 218 -23.33 6.80 -26.36
C TYR A 218 -23.98 5.41 -26.42
#